data_AF-A0A8S3XRN9-F1
#
_entry.id   AF-A0A8S3XRN9-F1
#
_cell.length_a   1.000
_cell.length_b   1.000
_cell.length_c   1.000
_cell.angle_alpha   90.00
_cell.angle_beta   90.00
_cell.angle_gamma   90.00
#
_symmetry.space_group_name_H-M   'P 1'
#
loop_
_entity.id
_entity.type
_entity.pdbx_description
1 polymer ?
#
loop_
_entity_poly.entity_id
_entity_poly.type
_entity_poly.pdbx_seq_one_letter_code
_entity_poly.pdbx_strand_id
1 'polypeptide(L)'
;MKVNLHGHLTLGKEVMDFLSYFLDSNPASGRRDMSSQENDVIVKMVKSKQLCRDLQFCTGLLSQLIDDYIIIQIISIKSIFKESSYEFFSKTEFYDKINKILRDLRKILKIVNGKINDEKESYYWISIIKKISAKFQKLVIYNIADNPNSFDLEKKDERKILIQKSIIAIVSIESNYEMKLCAQYSICIKSFECTRALHAILKKLTNIPEDKVRSFIRYFYEALFASTFYSRLSDITAREFQIILNDMAYSKNVPTTSLLQSVLKTIELRLEQIGNYNDTQMEYDVQLIHVILSDLDHFYSTHTSQPFRDFIKNFIDWTMYGRLGKYLRKIMYELGSEVSSQSEEMSLKIMNEVKVFLELTIDPEK
;
A
#
# COMPACT_ATOMS: atom_id res chain seq x y z
N MET A 1 -8.52 -10.81 -24.34
CA MET A 1 -8.65 -11.04 -22.89
C MET A 1 -9.16 -9.73 -22.28
N LYS A 2 -10.36 -9.69 -21.68
CA LYS A 2 -10.80 -8.52 -20.90
C LYS A 2 -10.06 -8.62 -19.57
N VAL A 3 -9.03 -7.80 -19.37
CA VAL A 3 -8.49 -7.57 -18.03
C VAL A 3 -9.56 -6.77 -17.28
N ASN A 4 -10.46 -7.48 -16.59
CA ASN A 4 -11.35 -6.85 -15.64
C ASN A 4 -10.46 -6.43 -14.47
N LEU A 5 -10.24 -5.12 -14.32
CA LEU A 5 -9.57 -4.55 -13.14
C LEU A 5 -10.35 -4.79 -11.83
N HIS A 6 -11.57 -5.31 -11.91
CA HIS A 6 -12.50 -5.42 -10.78
C HIS A 6 -12.35 -6.78 -10.10
N GLY A 7 -11.18 -7.04 -9.52
CA GLY A 7 -10.97 -8.17 -8.62
C GLY A 7 -11.73 -7.92 -7.32
N HIS A 8 -12.95 -8.46 -7.19
CA HIS A 8 -13.70 -8.38 -5.94
C HIS A 8 -13.25 -9.46 -4.97
N LEU A 9 -12.25 -9.14 -4.14
CA LEU A 9 -12.08 -9.87 -2.90
C LEU A 9 -13.14 -9.35 -1.93
N THR A 10 -14.15 -10.14 -1.59
CA THR A 10 -15.08 -9.77 -0.53
C THR A 10 -14.32 -9.79 0.80
N LEU A 11 -13.92 -8.61 1.29
CA LEU A 11 -13.75 -8.43 2.74
C LEU A 11 -15.09 -8.83 3.37
N GLY A 12 -15.06 -9.69 4.38
CA GLY A 12 -16.29 -10.13 5.05
C GLY A 12 -17.13 -8.93 5.44
N LYS A 13 -18.47 -9.06 5.35
CA LYS A 13 -19.42 -8.00 5.68
C LYS A 13 -19.10 -7.34 7.03
N GLU A 14 -18.59 -8.10 7.99
CA GLU A 14 -18.22 -7.64 9.32
C GLU A 14 -16.92 -6.81 9.37
N VAL A 15 -15.93 -7.07 8.50
CA VAL A 15 -14.74 -6.19 8.37
C VAL A 15 -15.14 -4.85 7.79
N MET A 16 -16.04 -4.85 6.80
CA MET A 16 -16.58 -3.61 6.25
C MET A 16 -17.51 -2.90 7.24
N ASP A 17 -18.38 -3.61 7.95
CA ASP A 17 -19.25 -3.05 8.99
C ASP A 17 -18.42 -2.51 10.17
N PHE A 18 -17.29 -3.15 10.50
CA PHE A 18 -16.37 -2.72 11.57
C PHE A 18 -15.48 -1.54 11.15
N LEU A 19 -14.93 -1.58 9.93
CA LEU A 19 -14.24 -0.42 9.36
C LEU A 19 -15.23 0.75 9.30
N SER A 20 -16.45 0.54 8.81
CA SER A 20 -17.51 1.56 8.79
C SER A 20 -17.84 2.07 10.20
N TYR A 21 -17.91 1.21 11.22
CA TYR A 21 -18.13 1.61 12.61
C TYR A 21 -17.04 2.56 13.17
N PHE A 22 -15.80 2.46 12.69
CA PHE A 22 -14.69 3.34 13.10
C PHE A 22 -14.39 4.50 12.12
N LEU A 23 -14.93 4.43 10.91
CA LEU A 23 -14.79 5.44 9.86
C LEU A 23 -15.95 6.44 9.90
N ASP A 24 -17.17 6.00 10.25
CA ASP A 24 -18.29 6.89 10.50
C ASP A 24 -18.21 7.51 11.90
N SER A 25 -18.24 8.84 11.95
CA SER A 25 -18.19 9.65 13.17
C SER A 25 -19.44 9.59 14.07
N ASN A 26 -20.30 8.58 13.96
CA ASN A 26 -21.45 8.39 14.84
C ASN A 26 -21.74 6.90 15.11
N PRO A 27 -21.29 6.35 16.26
CA PRO A 27 -21.65 5.00 16.64
C PRO A 27 -23.09 4.99 17.17
N ALA A 28 -24.05 4.69 16.30
CA ALA A 28 -25.39 4.30 16.74
C ALA A 28 -25.28 2.95 17.49
N SER A 29 -25.37 3.04 18.81
CA SER A 29 -25.44 1.93 19.75
C SER A 29 -26.47 0.87 19.33
N GLY A 30 -26.07 -0.40 19.26
CA GLY A 30 -27.05 -1.48 19.19
C GLY A 30 -26.53 -2.89 18.95
N ARG A 31 -25.85 -3.49 19.94
CA ARG A 31 -25.96 -4.90 20.40
C ARG A 31 -24.75 -5.25 21.27
N ARG A 32 -25.00 -5.80 22.47
CA ARG A 32 -23.93 -6.27 23.37
C ARG A 32 -23.35 -7.55 22.79
N ASP A 33 -22.16 -7.40 22.24
CA ASP A 33 -21.45 -8.47 21.55
C ASP A 33 -20.35 -9.02 22.48
N MET A 34 -20.20 -10.35 22.56
CA MET A 34 -19.14 -10.99 23.38
C MET A 34 -17.71 -10.63 22.92
N SER A 35 -17.58 -10.01 21.75
CA SER A 35 -16.37 -9.37 21.23
C SER A 35 -15.87 -8.18 22.07
N SER A 36 -16.76 -7.54 22.85
CA SER A 36 -16.47 -6.35 23.68
C SER A 36 -15.37 -6.58 24.72
N GLN A 37 -15.41 -7.69 25.47
CA GLN A 37 -14.43 -7.96 26.53
C GLN A 37 -13.01 -8.19 26.00
N GLU A 38 -12.85 -8.76 24.81
CA GLU A 38 -11.52 -8.97 24.22
C GLU A 38 -10.98 -7.72 23.53
N ASN A 39 -11.84 -6.91 22.92
CA ASN A 39 -11.45 -5.60 22.39
C ASN A 39 -10.99 -4.69 23.54
N ASP A 40 -11.64 -4.78 24.70
CA ASP A 40 -11.20 -4.09 25.92
C ASP A 40 -9.79 -4.51 26.36
N VAL A 41 -9.39 -5.77 26.16
CA VAL A 41 -8.02 -6.23 26.46
C VAL A 41 -7.01 -5.58 25.52
N ILE A 42 -7.32 -5.49 24.21
CA ILE A 42 -6.45 -4.83 23.22
C ILE A 42 -6.33 -3.34 23.53
N VAL A 43 -7.45 -2.66 23.78
CA VAL A 43 -7.48 -1.23 24.14
C VAL A 43 -6.65 -0.98 25.40
N LYS A 44 -6.85 -1.77 26.46
CA LYS A 44 -6.05 -1.66 27.69
C LYS A 44 -4.58 -1.92 27.44
N MET A 45 -4.25 -2.93 26.63
CA MET A 45 -2.87 -3.27 26.28
C MET A 45 -2.16 -2.10 25.59
N VAL A 46 -2.76 -1.53 24.54
CA VAL A 46 -2.15 -0.41 23.79
C VAL A 46 -2.01 0.82 24.70
N LYS A 47 -3.10 1.25 25.35
CA LYS A 47 -3.08 2.45 26.21
C LYS A 47 -2.11 2.33 27.39
N SER A 48 -1.95 1.11 27.95
CA SER A 48 -0.99 0.87 29.04
C SER A 48 0.47 1.07 28.64
N LYS A 49 0.81 0.96 27.35
CA LYS A 49 2.19 1.19 26.88
C LYS A 49 2.59 2.64 26.87
N GLN A 50 1.62 3.56 26.95
CA GLN A 50 1.85 5.01 26.96
C GLN A 50 2.85 5.39 25.86
N LEU A 51 2.53 5.04 24.61
CA LEU A 51 3.48 5.10 23.48
C LEU A 51 4.07 6.50 23.30
N CYS A 52 3.24 7.52 23.52
CA CYS A 52 3.61 8.92 23.36
C CYS A 52 4.04 9.64 24.64
N ARG A 53 4.19 8.91 25.76
CA ARG A 53 4.68 9.52 27.00
C ARG A 53 6.08 10.11 26.82
N ASP A 54 6.20 11.36 27.25
CA ASP A 54 7.40 12.20 27.17
C ASP A 54 7.83 12.56 25.73
N LEU A 55 6.91 12.49 24.76
CA LEU A 55 7.16 12.88 23.36
C LEU A 55 6.40 14.16 23.03
N GLN A 56 7.11 15.24 22.72
CA GLN A 56 6.50 16.57 22.52
C GLN A 56 5.60 16.63 21.28
N PHE A 57 6.00 15.96 20.20
CA PHE A 57 5.25 15.94 18.95
C PHE A 57 3.98 15.07 19.02
N CYS A 58 3.90 14.14 19.99
CA CYS A 58 2.78 13.22 20.13
C CYS A 58 2.02 13.52 21.42
N THR A 59 1.23 14.59 21.44
CA THR A 59 0.45 15.01 22.61
C THR A 59 -1.03 15.21 22.26
N GLY A 60 -1.90 15.22 23.29
CA GLY A 60 -3.33 15.46 23.12
C GLY A 60 -3.99 14.51 22.11
N LEU A 61 -4.67 15.09 21.13
CA LEU A 61 -5.40 14.37 20.07
C LEU A 61 -4.46 13.52 19.18
N LEU A 62 -3.22 13.94 18.95
CA LEU A 62 -2.25 13.16 18.16
C LEU A 62 -1.82 11.87 18.87
N SER A 63 -1.77 11.88 20.21
CA SER A 63 -1.55 10.66 20.99
C SER A 63 -2.74 9.69 20.87
N GLN A 64 -3.96 10.22 20.84
CA GLN A 64 -5.16 9.41 20.65
C GLN A 64 -5.18 8.81 19.24
N LEU A 65 -4.83 9.59 18.23
CA LEU A 65 -4.74 9.13 16.84
C LEU A 65 -3.79 7.93 16.69
N ILE A 66 -2.60 7.97 17.31
CA ILE A 66 -1.67 6.82 17.25
C ILE A 66 -2.25 5.60 17.96
N ASP A 67 -2.81 5.77 19.16
CA ASP A 67 -3.38 4.66 19.91
C ASP A 67 -4.53 4.01 19.13
N ASP A 68 -5.45 4.81 18.61
CA ASP A 68 -6.62 4.34 17.84
C ASP A 68 -6.19 3.66 16.54
N TYR A 69 -5.19 4.20 15.84
CA TYR A 69 -4.63 3.59 14.64
C TYR A 69 -4.11 2.18 14.93
N ILE A 70 -3.31 2.04 15.98
CA ILE A 70 -2.72 0.75 16.37
C ILE A 70 -3.81 -0.23 16.84
N ILE A 71 -4.79 0.25 17.62
CA ILE A 71 -5.91 -0.57 18.11
C ILE A 71 -6.69 -1.14 16.92
N ILE A 72 -7.07 -0.31 15.95
CA ILE A 72 -7.83 -0.75 14.79
C ILE A 72 -7.03 -1.76 13.96
N GLN A 73 -5.73 -1.52 13.73
CA GLN A 73 -4.87 -2.49 13.03
C GLN A 73 -4.89 -3.86 13.72
N ILE A 74 -4.72 -3.91 15.05
CA ILE A 74 -4.71 -5.17 15.82
C ILE A 74 -6.07 -5.87 15.71
N ILE A 75 -7.17 -5.14 15.88
CA ILE A 75 -8.51 -5.72 15.88
C ILE A 75 -8.85 -6.26 14.50
N SER A 76 -8.61 -5.49 13.43
CA SER A 76 -8.90 -5.90 12.05
C SER A 76 -8.12 -7.16 11.66
N ILE A 77 -6.81 -7.21 11.96
CA ILE A 77 -5.99 -8.40 11.70
C ILE A 77 -6.52 -9.60 12.48
N LYS A 78 -6.85 -9.41 13.76
CA LYS A 78 -7.38 -10.49 14.60
C LYS A 78 -8.73 -11.02 14.08
N SER A 79 -9.61 -10.16 13.57
CA SER A 79 -10.89 -10.57 12.99
C SER A 79 -10.68 -11.48 11.78
N ILE A 80 -9.80 -11.06 10.85
CA ILE A 80 -9.48 -11.83 9.65
C ILE A 80 -8.95 -13.23 9.99
N PHE A 81 -8.09 -13.34 11.00
CA PHE A 81 -7.59 -14.65 11.45
C PHE A 81 -8.63 -15.48 12.18
N LYS A 82 -9.52 -14.88 13.00
CA LYS A 82 -10.59 -15.62 13.70
C LYS A 82 -11.58 -16.29 12.76
N GLU A 83 -11.87 -15.65 11.64
CA GLU A 83 -12.81 -16.17 10.63
C GLU A 83 -12.20 -17.29 9.77
N SER A 84 -10.89 -17.50 9.86
CA SER A 84 -10.19 -18.52 9.09
C SER A 84 -10.20 -19.87 9.80
N SER A 85 -10.28 -20.96 9.04
CA SER A 85 -10.00 -22.34 9.48
C SER A 85 -8.54 -22.53 9.93
N TYR A 86 -7.72 -21.49 9.81
CA TYR A 86 -6.32 -21.48 10.18
C TYR A 86 -6.19 -21.52 11.70
N GLU A 87 -5.85 -22.68 12.25
CA GLU A 87 -5.57 -22.83 13.68
C GLU A 87 -4.50 -21.81 14.10
N PHE A 88 -4.96 -20.86 14.90
CA PHE A 88 -4.15 -19.78 15.39
C PHE A 88 -3.21 -20.28 16.49
N PHE A 89 -2.15 -19.52 16.71
CA PHE A 89 -1.37 -19.58 17.93
C PHE A 89 -2.27 -19.61 19.19
N SER A 90 -1.72 -20.06 20.31
CA SER A 90 -2.37 -19.78 21.58
C SER A 90 -2.60 -18.26 21.71
N LYS A 91 -3.74 -17.85 22.27
CA LYS A 91 -4.09 -16.43 22.51
C LYS A 91 -2.91 -15.64 23.11
N THR A 92 -2.08 -16.30 23.92
CA THR A 92 -0.85 -15.78 24.54
C THR A 92 0.20 -15.32 23.53
N GLU A 93 0.56 -16.16 22.56
CA GLU A 93 1.65 -15.87 21.60
C GLU A 93 1.33 -14.69 20.69
N PHE A 94 0.06 -14.51 20.30
CA PHE A 94 -0.35 -13.31 19.55
C PHE A 94 -0.15 -12.04 20.37
N TYR A 95 -0.59 -12.03 21.63
CA TYR A 95 -0.40 -10.89 22.50
C TYR A 95 1.08 -10.61 22.78
N ASP A 96 1.94 -11.62 22.84
CA ASP A 96 3.39 -11.44 22.95
C ASP A 96 3.99 -10.78 21.71
N LYS A 97 3.56 -11.18 20.52
CA LYS A 97 3.95 -10.53 19.26
C LYS A 97 3.47 -9.08 19.20
N ILE A 98 2.24 -8.79 19.60
CA ILE A 98 1.73 -7.41 19.72
C ILE A 98 2.56 -6.59 20.71
N ASN A 99 2.87 -7.15 21.89
CA ASN A 99 3.74 -6.48 22.88
C ASN A 99 5.14 -6.16 22.33
N LYS A 100 5.70 -7.03 21.48
CA LYS A 100 6.96 -6.76 20.79
C LYS A 100 6.82 -5.58 19.81
N ILE A 101 5.76 -5.56 19.00
CA ILE A 101 5.46 -4.45 18.07
C ILE A 101 5.35 -3.14 18.84
N LEU A 102 4.54 -3.08 19.91
CA LEU A 102 4.35 -1.86 20.68
C LEU A 102 5.67 -1.32 21.27
N ARG A 103 6.57 -2.20 21.70
CA ARG A 103 7.92 -1.79 22.16
C ARG A 103 8.74 -1.18 21.02
N ASP A 104 8.68 -1.76 19.82
CA ASP A 104 9.42 -1.25 18.66
C ASP A 104 8.81 0.06 18.13
N LEU A 105 7.47 0.18 18.15
CA LEU A 105 6.79 1.44 17.81
C LEU A 105 7.21 2.56 18.75
N ARG A 106 7.32 2.31 20.06
CA ARG A 106 7.83 3.30 21.00
C ARG A 106 9.27 3.75 20.68
N LYS A 107 10.13 2.86 20.18
CA LYS A 107 11.48 3.24 19.73
C LYS A 107 11.41 4.13 18.49
N ILE A 108 10.55 3.80 17.53
CA ILE A 108 10.35 4.61 16.32
C ILE A 108 9.91 6.03 16.70
N LEU A 109 8.90 6.16 17.58
CA LEU A 109 8.39 7.46 18.02
C LEU A 109 9.47 8.27 18.75
N LYS A 110 10.29 7.64 19.61
CA LYS A 110 11.43 8.31 20.26
C LYS A 110 12.46 8.83 19.26
N ILE A 111 12.80 8.04 18.24
CA ILE A 111 13.75 8.46 17.18
C ILE A 111 13.18 9.65 16.42
N VAL A 112 11.88 9.64 16.11
CA VAL A 112 11.21 10.74 15.41
C VAL A 112 11.19 12.01 16.26
N ASN A 113 10.87 11.90 17.56
CA ASN A 113 10.87 13.04 18.48
C ASN A 113 12.21 13.82 18.47
N GLY A 114 13.34 13.12 18.31
CA GLY A 114 14.66 13.75 18.25
C GLY A 114 15.02 14.38 16.90
N LYS A 115 14.20 14.19 15.86
CA LYS A 115 14.47 14.66 14.48
C LYS A 115 13.41 15.64 13.97
N ILE A 116 12.24 15.65 14.57
CA ILE A 116 11.10 16.43 14.11
C ILE A 116 11.30 17.91 14.38
N ASN A 117 10.91 18.73 13.41
CA ASN A 117 10.81 20.18 13.47
C ASN A 117 9.65 20.61 12.56
N ASP A 118 9.25 21.88 12.63
CA ASP A 118 8.07 22.39 11.92
C ASP A 118 8.14 22.17 10.40
N GLU A 119 9.32 22.23 9.80
CA GLU A 119 9.51 22.02 8.36
C GLU A 119 9.25 20.56 7.95
N LYS A 120 9.67 19.60 8.78
CA LYS A 120 9.67 18.16 8.49
C LYS A 120 8.58 17.39 9.23
N GLU A 121 7.73 18.07 9.99
CA GLU A 121 6.66 17.46 10.78
C GLU A 121 5.81 16.49 9.94
N SER A 122 5.31 16.97 8.81
CA SER A 122 4.46 16.17 7.92
C SER A 122 5.18 14.94 7.39
N TYR A 123 6.45 15.07 7.01
CA TYR A 123 7.25 13.93 6.54
C TYR A 123 7.37 12.85 7.61
N TYR A 124 7.66 13.25 8.86
CA TYR A 124 7.86 12.31 9.95
C TYR A 124 6.57 11.63 10.41
N TRP A 125 5.45 12.35 10.44
CA TRP A 125 4.15 11.77 10.74
C TRP A 125 3.71 10.73 9.71
N ILE A 126 3.87 11.04 8.42
CA ILE A 126 3.61 10.08 7.34
C ILE A 126 4.56 8.88 7.45
N SER A 127 5.83 9.11 7.80
CA SER A 127 6.78 8.02 8.06
C SER A 127 6.34 7.11 9.21
N ILE A 128 5.74 7.66 10.27
CA ILE A 128 5.22 6.88 11.42
C ILE A 128 4.08 5.98 10.97
N ILE A 129 3.08 6.54 10.28
CA ILE A 129 1.93 5.78 9.78
C ILE A 129 2.40 4.60 8.92
N LYS A 130 3.24 4.89 7.92
CA LYS A 130 3.79 3.88 7.01
C LYS A 130 4.59 2.79 7.72
N LYS A 131 5.41 3.16 8.72
CA LYS A 131 6.19 2.19 9.51
C LYS A 131 5.33 1.31 10.41
N ILE A 132 4.25 1.84 10.96
CA ILE A 132 3.29 1.04 11.73
C ILE A 132 2.64 0.01 10.80
N SER A 133 2.12 0.43 9.63
CA SER A 133 1.62 -0.51 8.62
C SER A 133 2.65 -1.57 8.23
N ALA A 134 3.90 -1.18 7.96
CA ALA A 134 4.97 -2.13 7.64
C ALA A 134 5.16 -3.19 8.73
N LYS A 135 5.13 -2.80 10.01
CA LYS A 135 5.22 -3.74 11.15
C LYS A 135 4.05 -4.71 11.19
N PHE A 136 2.85 -4.24 10.88
CA PHE A 136 1.65 -5.08 10.87
C PHE A 136 1.61 -6.02 9.65
N GLN A 137 2.01 -5.56 8.46
CA GLN A 137 2.15 -6.45 7.30
C GLN A 137 3.20 -7.53 7.57
N LYS A 138 4.33 -7.15 8.17
CA LYS A 138 5.36 -8.09 8.61
C LYS A 138 4.80 -9.12 9.58
N LEU A 139 4.08 -8.69 10.61
CA LEU A 139 3.42 -9.59 11.56
C LEU A 139 2.55 -10.64 10.85
N VAL A 140 1.66 -10.19 9.96
CA VAL A 140 0.76 -11.07 9.20
C VAL A 140 1.54 -12.11 8.41
N ILE A 141 2.53 -11.67 7.63
CA ILE A 141 3.29 -12.56 6.75
C ILE A 141 4.10 -13.58 7.54
N TYR A 142 4.81 -13.17 8.58
CA TYR A 142 5.53 -14.11 9.45
C TYR A 142 4.57 -15.08 10.13
N ASN A 143 3.41 -14.62 10.58
CA ASN A 143 2.43 -15.52 11.21
C ASN A 143 1.89 -16.59 10.25
N ILE A 144 1.71 -16.23 8.99
CA ILE A 144 1.22 -17.14 7.95
C ILE A 144 2.34 -18.06 7.44
N ALA A 145 3.59 -17.60 7.42
CA ALA A 145 4.75 -18.37 6.98
C ALA A 145 5.27 -19.34 8.06
N ASP A 146 5.31 -18.92 9.33
CA ASP A 146 5.91 -19.69 10.44
C ASP A 146 4.96 -20.75 11.05
N ASN A 147 3.75 -20.95 10.50
CA ASN A 147 2.84 -21.96 11.01
C ASN A 147 3.39 -23.37 10.68
N PRO A 148 3.65 -24.25 11.66
CA PRO A 148 4.18 -25.59 11.40
C PRO A 148 3.27 -26.48 10.55
N ASN A 149 1.97 -26.17 10.46
CA ASN A 149 1.01 -26.86 9.59
C ASN A 149 0.99 -26.30 8.14
N SER A 150 1.97 -25.48 7.76
CA SER A 150 2.00 -24.70 6.50
C SER A 150 2.57 -25.44 5.27
N PHE A 151 2.98 -26.69 5.40
CA PHE A 151 3.55 -27.45 4.28
C PHE A 151 2.51 -28.13 3.38
N ASP A 152 1.23 -28.04 3.74
CA ASP A 152 0.16 -28.62 2.93
C ASP A 152 -0.16 -27.75 1.70
N LEU A 153 -0.25 -28.37 0.53
CA LEU A 153 -0.54 -27.68 -0.74
C LEU A 153 -1.97 -27.11 -0.75
N GLU A 154 -2.92 -27.81 -0.12
CA GLU A 154 -4.32 -27.34 0.03
C GLU A 154 -4.42 -26.07 0.88
N LYS A 155 -3.46 -25.85 1.80
CA LYS A 155 -3.38 -24.62 2.62
C LYS A 155 -2.65 -23.48 1.92
N LYS A 156 -2.17 -23.64 0.68
CA LYS A 156 -1.45 -22.57 -0.02
C LYS A 156 -2.39 -21.44 -0.44
N ASP A 157 -3.57 -21.78 -0.94
CA ASP A 157 -4.55 -20.82 -1.45
C ASP A 157 -5.24 -20.09 -0.28
N GLU A 158 -5.58 -20.81 0.79
CA GLU A 158 -6.07 -20.20 2.05
C GLU A 158 -5.07 -19.17 2.61
N ARG A 159 -3.76 -19.46 2.60
CA ARG A 159 -2.72 -18.52 3.04
C ARG A 159 -2.65 -17.29 2.15
N LYS A 160 -2.71 -17.47 0.83
CA LYS A 160 -2.72 -16.38 -0.14
C LYS A 160 -3.90 -15.45 0.14
N ILE A 161 -5.11 -16.00 0.28
CA ILE A 161 -6.32 -15.24 0.60
C ILE A 161 -6.19 -14.49 1.93
N LEU A 162 -5.65 -15.14 2.97
CA LEU A 162 -5.45 -14.49 4.28
C LEU A 162 -4.45 -13.34 4.24
N ILE A 163 -3.35 -13.50 3.50
CA ILE A 163 -2.38 -12.42 3.26
C ILE A 163 -3.10 -11.29 2.53
N GLN A 164 -3.80 -11.56 1.43
CA GLN A 164 -4.51 -10.54 0.65
C GLN A 164 -5.51 -9.76 1.52
N LYS A 165 -6.40 -10.44 2.24
CA LYS A 165 -7.38 -9.81 3.15
C LYS A 165 -6.69 -8.91 4.17
N SER A 166 -5.60 -9.38 4.77
CA SER A 166 -4.88 -8.66 5.81
C SER A 166 -4.14 -7.43 5.25
N ILE A 167 -3.47 -7.56 4.11
CA ILE A 167 -2.77 -6.45 3.47
C ILE A 167 -3.77 -5.37 3.03
N ILE A 168 -4.89 -5.77 2.41
CA ILE A 168 -5.98 -4.84 2.03
C ILE A 168 -6.49 -4.08 3.26
N ALA A 169 -6.82 -4.78 4.36
CA ALA A 169 -7.30 -4.14 5.58
C ALA A 169 -6.29 -3.13 6.14
N ILE A 170 -5.00 -3.50 6.18
CA ILE A 170 -3.93 -2.59 6.64
C ILE A 170 -3.83 -1.35 5.76
N VAL A 171 -3.93 -1.52 4.43
CA VAL A 171 -3.88 -0.44 3.42
C VAL A 171 -5.09 0.50 3.54
N SER A 172 -6.30 -0.05 3.75
CA SER A 172 -7.50 0.77 3.97
C SER A 172 -7.39 1.58 5.26
N ILE A 173 -6.90 0.99 6.35
CA ILE A 173 -6.69 1.71 7.62
C ILE A 173 -5.59 2.77 7.45
N GLU A 174 -4.47 2.46 6.79
CA GLU A 174 -3.41 3.42 6.48
C GLU A 174 -3.95 4.64 5.74
N SER A 175 -4.68 4.42 4.65
CA SER A 175 -5.25 5.49 3.81
C SER A 175 -6.15 6.41 4.63
N ASN A 176 -7.01 5.83 5.46
CA ASN A 176 -7.92 6.58 6.33
C ASN A 176 -7.17 7.40 7.38
N TYR A 177 -6.10 6.88 7.96
CA TYR A 177 -5.31 7.63 8.93
C TYR A 177 -4.39 8.68 8.29
N GLU A 178 -3.89 8.46 7.08
CA GLU A 178 -3.23 9.52 6.29
C GLU A 178 -4.21 10.66 5.98
N MET A 179 -5.45 10.34 5.58
CA MET A 179 -6.50 11.35 5.36
C MET A 179 -6.88 12.07 6.65
N LYS A 180 -7.07 11.36 7.78
CA LYS A 180 -7.36 11.97 9.08
C LYS A 180 -6.26 12.92 9.52
N LEU A 181 -4.98 12.53 9.40
CA LEU A 181 -3.84 13.41 9.71
C LEU A 181 -3.91 14.73 8.94
N CYS A 182 -4.25 14.68 7.67
CA CYS A 182 -4.35 15.88 6.87
C CYS A 182 -5.61 16.70 7.18
N ALA A 183 -6.80 16.09 7.12
CA ALA A 183 -8.07 16.80 7.26
C ALA A 183 -8.32 17.35 8.66
N GLN A 184 -7.91 16.63 9.71
CA GLN A 184 -8.18 17.00 11.10
C GLN A 184 -7.00 17.70 11.78
N TYR A 185 -5.77 17.40 11.35
CA TYR A 185 -4.56 17.91 12.01
C TYR A 185 -3.71 18.81 11.11
N SER A 186 -4.10 19.03 9.85
CA SER A 186 -3.31 19.81 8.87
C SER A 186 -1.90 19.25 8.62
N ILE A 187 -1.70 17.96 8.91
CA ILE A 187 -0.45 17.23 8.69
C ILE A 187 -0.62 16.44 7.39
N CYS A 188 -0.34 17.10 6.28
CA CYS A 188 -0.59 16.56 4.94
C CYS A 188 0.70 16.15 4.23
N ILE A 189 0.62 15.16 3.35
CA ILE A 189 1.69 14.89 2.38
C ILE A 189 1.88 16.18 1.55
N LYS A 190 3.13 16.63 1.40
CA LYS A 190 3.47 17.87 0.67
C LYS A 190 4.05 17.62 -0.71
N SER A 191 4.60 16.43 -0.94
CA SER A 191 5.31 16.05 -2.17
C SER A 191 4.59 14.88 -2.83
N PHE A 192 4.30 15.01 -4.12
CA PHE A 192 3.58 14.01 -4.92
C PHE A 192 4.29 13.77 -6.26
N GLU A 193 5.62 13.81 -6.26
CA GLU A 193 6.43 13.83 -7.48
C GLU A 193 6.32 12.54 -8.29
N CYS A 194 6.20 11.37 -7.64
CA CYS A 194 5.98 10.09 -8.31
C CYS A 194 4.59 10.06 -8.94
N THR A 195 3.56 10.45 -8.16
CA THR A 195 2.17 10.51 -8.64
C THR A 195 2.05 11.47 -9.83
N ARG A 196 2.63 12.68 -9.75
CA ARG A 196 2.60 13.70 -10.81
C ARG A 196 3.36 13.25 -12.07
N ALA A 197 4.53 12.63 -11.91
CA ALA A 197 5.30 12.12 -13.04
C ALA A 197 4.54 11.01 -13.77
N LEU A 198 3.96 10.06 -13.03
CA LEU A 198 3.14 8.98 -13.61
C LEU A 198 1.91 9.54 -14.35
N HIS A 199 1.20 10.49 -13.75
CA HIS A 199 0.08 11.18 -14.38
C HIS A 199 0.49 11.84 -15.71
N ALA A 200 1.61 12.58 -15.74
CA ALA A 200 2.09 13.25 -16.94
C ALA A 200 2.44 12.25 -18.07
N ILE A 201 3.08 11.14 -17.72
CA ILE A 201 3.41 10.06 -18.66
C ILE A 201 2.13 9.44 -19.22
N LEU A 202 1.22 9.01 -18.36
CA LEU A 202 -0.03 8.37 -18.76
C LEU A 202 -0.89 9.31 -19.61
N LYS A 203 -1.07 10.57 -19.19
CA LYS A 203 -1.81 11.58 -19.96
C LYS A 203 -1.21 11.82 -21.34
N LYS A 204 0.11 11.71 -21.51
CA LYS A 204 0.72 11.80 -22.83
C LYS A 204 0.50 10.53 -23.64
N LEU A 205 0.66 9.35 -23.03
CA LEU A 205 0.43 8.05 -23.69
C LEU A 205 -1.00 7.94 -24.22
N THR A 206 -1.99 8.47 -23.51
CA THR A 206 -3.40 8.42 -23.95
C THR A 206 -3.74 9.33 -25.13
N ASN A 207 -2.82 10.24 -25.51
CA ASN A 207 -3.00 11.24 -26.57
C ASN A 207 -2.07 11.05 -27.76
N ILE A 208 -1.37 9.91 -27.86
CA ILE A 208 -0.48 9.58 -28.98
C ILE A 208 -0.96 8.33 -29.73
N PRO A 209 -0.48 8.09 -30.97
CA PRO A 209 -0.85 6.91 -31.74
C PRO A 209 -0.56 5.58 -31.01
N GLU A 210 -1.46 4.61 -31.16
CA GLU A 210 -1.39 3.28 -30.50
C GLU A 210 -0.05 2.56 -30.76
N ASP A 211 0.53 2.67 -31.95
CA ASP A 211 1.84 2.09 -32.29
C ASP A 211 2.97 2.66 -31.41
N LYS A 212 2.92 3.95 -31.08
CA LYS A 212 3.86 4.58 -30.14
C LYS A 212 3.61 4.09 -28.73
N VAL A 213 2.36 3.99 -28.29
CA VAL A 213 2.00 3.44 -26.97
C VAL A 213 2.54 2.01 -26.82
N ARG A 214 2.33 1.16 -27.83
CA ARG A 214 2.89 -0.20 -27.86
C ARG A 214 4.41 -0.21 -27.81
N SER A 215 5.06 0.71 -28.54
CA SER A 215 6.51 0.86 -28.45
C SER A 215 6.98 1.25 -27.06
N PHE A 216 6.21 2.06 -26.30
CA PHE A 216 6.51 2.35 -24.90
C PHE A 216 6.41 1.08 -24.04
N ILE A 217 5.31 0.33 -24.17
CA ILE A 217 5.10 -0.91 -23.41
C ILE A 217 6.20 -1.94 -23.72
N ARG A 218 6.64 -2.04 -24.97
CA ARG A 218 7.78 -2.88 -25.35
C ARG A 218 9.05 -2.51 -24.59
N TYR A 219 9.43 -1.23 -24.57
CA TYR A 219 10.60 -0.79 -23.80
C TYR A 219 10.43 -1.02 -22.30
N PHE A 220 9.22 -0.85 -21.77
CA PHE A 220 8.91 -1.09 -20.36
C PHE A 220 9.05 -2.56 -19.99
N TYR A 221 8.50 -3.44 -20.81
CA TYR A 221 8.63 -4.90 -20.69
C TYR A 221 10.12 -5.33 -20.70
N GLU A 222 10.91 -4.81 -21.65
CA GLU A 222 12.36 -5.07 -21.71
C GLU A 222 13.10 -4.54 -20.46
N ALA A 223 12.72 -3.39 -19.94
CA ALA A 223 13.33 -2.80 -18.74
C ALA A 223 13.01 -3.61 -17.48
N LEU A 224 11.78 -4.12 -17.35
CA LEU A 224 11.39 -5.02 -16.26
C LEU A 224 12.16 -6.33 -16.30
N PHE A 225 12.33 -6.93 -17.47
CA PHE A 225 13.10 -8.16 -17.63
C PHE A 225 14.56 -8.01 -17.21
N ALA A 226 15.15 -6.84 -17.49
CA ALA A 226 16.52 -6.52 -17.08
C ALA A 226 16.68 -6.21 -15.56
N SER A 227 15.58 -6.22 -14.80
CA SER A 227 15.54 -5.91 -13.37
C SER A 227 15.28 -7.16 -12.52
N THR A 228 15.36 -7.03 -11.19
CA THR A 228 14.98 -8.11 -10.25
C THR A 228 13.47 -8.14 -9.95
N PHE A 229 12.64 -7.53 -10.79
CA PHE A 229 11.20 -7.41 -10.54
C PHE A 229 10.51 -8.79 -10.54
N TYR A 230 10.68 -9.57 -11.60
CA TYR A 230 10.00 -10.87 -11.75
C TYR A 230 10.43 -11.90 -10.71
N SER A 231 11.69 -11.87 -10.26
CA SER A 231 12.18 -12.79 -9.24
C SER A 231 11.56 -12.56 -7.85
N ARG A 232 10.81 -11.47 -7.66
CA ARG A 232 10.13 -11.14 -6.40
C ARG A 232 8.63 -11.51 -6.42
N LEU A 233 8.11 -11.95 -7.57
CA LEU A 233 6.72 -12.37 -7.73
C LEU A 233 6.60 -13.90 -7.65
N SER A 234 5.37 -14.39 -7.45
CA SER A 234 5.11 -15.82 -7.64
C SER A 234 5.25 -16.18 -9.12
N ASP A 235 5.58 -17.44 -9.44
CA ASP A 235 5.72 -17.89 -10.83
C ASP A 235 4.46 -17.64 -11.66
N ILE A 236 3.28 -17.81 -11.06
CA ILE A 236 1.98 -17.59 -11.70
C ILE A 236 1.80 -16.09 -12.00
N THR A 237 1.91 -15.24 -10.96
CA THR A 237 1.77 -13.79 -11.10
C THR A 237 2.79 -13.20 -12.08
N ALA A 238 4.04 -13.68 -12.04
CA ALA A 238 5.10 -13.26 -12.96
C ALA A 238 4.75 -13.64 -14.40
N ARG A 239 4.31 -14.87 -14.64
CA ARG A 239 3.93 -15.36 -15.97
C ARG A 239 2.75 -14.58 -16.53
N GLU A 240 1.67 -14.43 -15.77
CA GLU A 240 0.48 -13.73 -16.24
C GLU A 240 0.76 -12.25 -16.52
N PHE A 241 1.55 -11.58 -15.66
CA PHE A 241 1.95 -10.20 -15.93
C PHE A 241 2.84 -10.07 -17.17
N GLN A 242 3.74 -11.04 -17.42
CA GLN A 242 4.51 -11.09 -18.67
C GLN A 242 3.60 -11.27 -19.89
N ILE A 243 2.58 -12.13 -19.82
CA ILE A 243 1.60 -12.33 -20.89
C ILE A 243 0.85 -11.03 -21.17
N ILE A 244 0.33 -10.35 -20.15
CA ILE A 244 -0.39 -9.08 -20.29
C ILE A 244 0.49 -8.02 -20.96
N LEU A 245 1.74 -7.83 -20.49
CA LEU A 245 2.65 -6.87 -21.09
C LEU A 245 3.04 -7.24 -22.52
N ASN A 246 3.21 -8.52 -22.81
CA ASN A 246 3.48 -9.00 -24.16
C ASN A 246 2.30 -8.71 -25.10
N ASP A 247 1.08 -8.99 -24.66
CA ASP A 247 -0.14 -8.71 -25.41
C ASP A 247 -0.32 -7.21 -25.65
N MET A 248 -0.09 -6.38 -24.64
CA MET A 248 -0.10 -4.92 -24.78
C MET A 248 0.99 -4.44 -25.76
N ALA A 249 2.19 -5.04 -25.75
CA ALA A 249 3.27 -4.65 -26.65
C ALA A 249 3.07 -5.11 -28.11
N TYR A 250 2.55 -6.33 -28.33
CA TYR A 250 2.64 -7.02 -29.62
C TYR A 250 1.29 -7.45 -30.21
N SER A 251 0.25 -7.64 -29.40
CA SER A 251 -1.05 -8.13 -29.89
C SER A 251 -1.91 -7.00 -30.46
N LYS A 252 -2.21 -7.07 -31.76
CA LYS A 252 -3.07 -6.10 -32.46
C LYS A 252 -4.49 -6.00 -31.88
N ASN A 253 -4.93 -7.01 -31.12
CA ASN A 253 -6.30 -7.13 -30.63
C ASN A 253 -6.50 -6.54 -29.21
N VAL A 254 -5.43 -6.07 -28.56
CA VAL A 254 -5.51 -5.49 -27.21
C VAL A 254 -5.45 -3.97 -27.27
N PRO A 255 -6.49 -3.24 -26.85
CA PRO A 255 -6.51 -1.77 -26.91
C PRO A 255 -5.65 -1.20 -25.77
N THR A 256 -4.35 -1.06 -26.00
CA THR A 256 -3.35 -0.71 -24.99
C THR A 256 -3.60 0.68 -24.43
N THR A 257 -3.96 1.63 -25.31
CA THR A 257 -4.33 2.99 -24.90
C THR A 257 -5.51 2.99 -23.93
N SER A 258 -6.53 2.15 -24.16
CA SER A 258 -7.71 2.05 -23.29
C SER A 258 -7.36 1.51 -21.90
N LEU A 259 -6.48 0.51 -21.83
CA LEU A 259 -5.99 0.00 -20.54
C LEU A 259 -5.23 1.06 -19.74
N LEU A 260 -4.36 1.83 -20.41
CA LEU A 260 -3.63 2.93 -19.78
C LEU A 260 -4.55 4.09 -19.38
N GLN A 261 -5.65 4.32 -20.10
CA GLN A 261 -6.68 5.29 -19.69
C GLN A 261 -7.36 4.88 -18.38
N SER A 262 -7.62 3.59 -18.15
CA SER A 262 -8.15 3.12 -16.87
C SER A 262 -7.18 3.40 -15.72
N VAL A 263 -5.89 3.14 -15.93
CA VAL A 263 -4.86 3.49 -14.93
C VAL A 263 -4.80 4.99 -14.70
N LEU A 264 -4.85 5.80 -15.77
CA LEU A 264 -4.84 7.27 -15.68
C LEU A 264 -5.98 7.78 -14.80
N LYS A 265 -7.21 7.26 -14.97
CA LYS A 265 -8.36 7.64 -14.14
C LYS A 265 -8.11 7.37 -12.66
N THR A 266 -7.48 6.24 -12.32
CA THR A 266 -7.11 5.94 -10.93
C THR A 266 -6.12 6.95 -10.36
N ILE A 267 -5.16 7.42 -11.17
CA ILE A 267 -4.20 8.45 -10.77
C ILE A 267 -4.87 9.83 -10.64
N GLU A 268 -5.78 10.18 -11.54
CA GLU A 268 -6.56 11.42 -11.48
C GLU A 268 -7.39 11.47 -10.20
N LEU A 269 -8.10 10.38 -9.86
CA LEU A 269 -8.84 10.24 -8.60
C LEU A 269 -7.95 10.47 -7.37
N ARG A 270 -6.73 9.92 -7.38
CA ARG A 270 -5.75 10.15 -6.30
C ARG A 270 -5.39 11.63 -6.17
N LEU A 271 -5.07 12.29 -7.28
CA LEU A 271 -4.70 13.70 -7.29
C LEU A 271 -5.85 14.59 -6.80
N GLU A 272 -7.09 14.25 -7.14
CA GLU A 272 -8.29 14.92 -6.65
C GLU A 272 -8.47 14.73 -5.13
N GLN A 273 -8.30 13.52 -4.61
CA GLN A 273 -8.42 13.24 -3.18
C GLN A 273 -7.34 13.93 -2.35
N ILE A 274 -6.10 13.98 -2.87
CA ILE A 274 -5.02 14.74 -2.25
C ILE A 274 -5.37 16.23 -2.12
N GLY A 275 -6.15 16.79 -3.06
CA GLY A 275 -6.52 18.20 -3.08
C GLY A 275 -7.80 18.52 -2.29
N ASN A 276 -8.77 17.61 -2.27
CA ASN A 276 -10.13 17.87 -1.77
C ASN A 276 -10.52 17.05 -0.53
N TYR A 277 -9.68 16.12 -0.08
CA TYR A 277 -9.84 15.33 1.16
C TYR A 277 -11.23 14.71 1.36
N ASN A 278 -11.84 14.25 0.27
CA ASN A 278 -13.11 13.55 0.32
C ASN A 278 -12.88 12.06 0.53
N ASP A 279 -13.56 11.51 1.54
CA ASP A 279 -13.66 10.06 1.74
C ASP A 279 -14.57 9.49 0.65
N THR A 280 -13.94 8.84 -0.33
CA THR A 280 -14.66 8.19 -1.43
C THR A 280 -14.47 6.69 -1.28
N GLN A 281 -15.57 5.96 -1.24
CA GLN A 281 -15.50 4.50 -1.24
C GLN A 281 -14.83 4.03 -2.54
N MET A 282 -13.67 3.39 -2.40
CA MET A 282 -12.84 2.93 -3.51
C MET A 282 -12.76 1.41 -3.54
N GLU A 283 -12.61 0.85 -4.74
CA GLU A 283 -12.25 -0.56 -4.93
C GLU A 283 -10.84 -0.83 -4.37
N TYR A 284 -10.58 -2.07 -3.96
CA TYR A 284 -9.35 -2.41 -3.23
C TYR A 284 -8.08 -2.28 -4.09
N ASP A 285 -8.18 -2.59 -5.38
CA ASP A 285 -7.09 -2.40 -6.34
C ASP A 285 -6.74 -0.91 -6.49
N VAL A 286 -7.75 -0.03 -6.52
CA VAL A 286 -7.60 1.42 -6.51
C VAL A 286 -6.94 1.89 -5.21
N GLN A 287 -7.40 1.42 -4.05
CA GLN A 287 -6.80 1.76 -2.75
C GLN A 287 -5.33 1.32 -2.66
N LEU A 288 -5.00 0.14 -3.18
CA LEU A 288 -3.61 -0.34 -3.25
C LEU A 288 -2.75 0.55 -4.12
N ILE A 289 -3.22 0.95 -5.31
CA ILE A 289 -2.50 1.91 -6.16
C ILE A 289 -2.23 3.22 -5.40
N HIS A 290 -3.22 3.70 -4.64
CA HIS A 290 -3.07 4.93 -3.88
C HIS A 290 -1.99 4.81 -2.80
N VAL A 291 -2.00 3.75 -2.00
CA VAL A 291 -1.00 3.55 -0.96
C VAL A 291 0.39 3.29 -1.54
N ILE A 292 0.51 2.49 -2.62
CA ILE A 292 1.79 2.27 -3.31
C ILE A 292 2.39 3.60 -3.79
N LEU A 293 1.57 4.48 -4.38
CA LEU A 293 2.02 5.80 -4.80
C LEU A 293 2.33 6.71 -3.62
N SER A 294 1.58 6.61 -2.52
CA SER A 294 1.86 7.32 -1.26
C SER A 294 3.23 6.94 -0.70
N ASP A 295 3.57 5.65 -0.73
CA ASP A 295 4.87 5.14 -0.31
C ASP A 295 5.99 5.64 -1.22
N LEU A 296 5.82 5.58 -2.54
CA LEU A 296 6.80 6.09 -3.49
C LEU A 296 6.98 7.61 -3.34
N ASP A 297 5.90 8.38 -3.20
CA ASP A 297 5.97 9.81 -2.94
C ASP A 297 6.72 10.11 -1.62
N HIS A 298 6.51 9.29 -0.58
CA HIS A 298 7.24 9.40 0.68
C HIS A 298 8.75 9.13 0.52
N PHE A 299 9.13 8.07 -0.18
CA PHE A 299 10.56 7.76 -0.43
C PHE A 299 11.23 8.90 -1.19
N TYR A 300 10.58 9.39 -2.25
CA TYR A 300 11.10 10.46 -3.09
C TYR A 300 11.00 11.86 -2.49
N SER A 301 10.24 12.06 -1.41
CA SER A 301 10.12 13.36 -0.74
C SER A 301 11.41 13.85 -0.06
N THR A 302 12.40 12.96 0.11
CA THR A 302 13.72 13.30 0.66
C THR A 302 14.68 13.90 -0.37
N HIS A 303 14.33 13.83 -1.66
CA HIS A 303 15.17 14.29 -2.76
C HIS A 303 15.00 15.78 -3.07
N THR A 304 15.88 16.32 -3.91
CA THR A 304 15.76 17.69 -4.46
C THR A 304 14.49 17.85 -5.31
N SER A 305 14.07 19.09 -5.55
CA SER A 305 12.91 19.40 -6.40
C SER A 305 12.97 18.68 -7.77
N GLN A 306 11.91 17.95 -8.12
CA GLN A 306 11.67 17.31 -9.43
C GLN A 306 12.61 16.14 -9.80
N PRO A 307 12.63 15.03 -9.04
CA PRO A 307 13.51 13.88 -9.30
C PRO A 307 13.31 13.25 -10.70
N PHE A 308 12.13 13.39 -11.30
CA PHE A 308 11.81 12.80 -12.62
C PHE A 308 11.99 13.76 -13.80
N ARG A 309 12.49 14.98 -13.59
CA ARG A 309 12.54 16.02 -14.65
C ARG A 309 13.25 15.55 -15.92
N ASP A 310 14.43 14.95 -15.77
CA ASP A 310 15.22 14.46 -16.91
C ASP A 310 14.51 13.32 -17.63
N PHE A 311 13.92 12.39 -16.88
CA PHE A 311 13.15 11.30 -17.49
C PHE A 311 11.96 11.83 -18.28
N ILE A 312 11.18 12.76 -17.72
CA ILE A 312 10.02 13.37 -18.39
C ILE A 312 10.44 14.10 -19.66
N LYS A 313 11.55 14.87 -19.62
CA LYS A 313 12.10 15.53 -20.81
C LYS A 313 12.42 14.50 -21.90
N ASN A 314 13.16 13.45 -21.57
CA ASN A 314 13.54 12.41 -22.53
C ASN A 314 12.33 11.61 -23.04
N PHE A 315 11.32 11.40 -22.21
CA PHE A 315 10.06 10.78 -22.60
C PHE A 315 9.33 11.63 -23.64
N ILE A 316 9.26 12.95 -23.46
CA ILE A 316 8.68 13.87 -24.44
C ILE A 316 9.50 13.81 -25.75
N ASP A 317 10.83 13.87 -25.68
CA ASP A 317 11.70 13.79 -26.86
C ASP A 317 11.53 12.46 -27.61
N TRP A 318 11.37 11.34 -26.89
CA TRP A 318 11.12 10.03 -27.51
C TRP A 318 9.85 10.02 -28.36
N THR A 319 8.79 10.71 -27.95
CA THR A 319 7.56 10.77 -28.76
C THR A 319 7.82 11.35 -30.16
N MET A 320 8.85 12.20 -30.29
CA MET A 320 9.29 12.80 -31.56
C MET A 320 10.37 11.98 -32.27
N TYR A 321 11.40 11.52 -31.55
CA TYR A 321 12.66 11.01 -32.14
C TYR A 321 12.94 9.51 -31.92
N GLY A 322 12.13 8.80 -31.12
CA GLY A 322 12.14 7.33 -31.08
C GLY A 322 13.23 6.66 -30.22
N ARG A 323 13.88 7.33 -29.26
CA ARG A 323 14.82 6.70 -28.31
C ARG A 323 14.40 6.84 -26.83
N LEU A 324 13.88 5.78 -26.20
CA LEU A 324 13.48 5.77 -24.77
C LEU A 324 14.21 4.73 -23.91
N GLY A 325 14.56 3.57 -24.47
CA GLY A 325 14.93 2.39 -23.68
C GLY A 325 16.06 2.60 -22.66
N LYS A 326 17.09 3.41 -22.98
CA LYS A 326 18.16 3.75 -22.01
C LYS A 326 17.63 4.51 -20.80
N TYR A 327 16.79 5.51 -21.02
CA TYR A 327 16.21 6.34 -19.96
C TYR A 327 15.19 5.58 -19.13
N LEU A 328 14.42 4.70 -19.76
CA LEU A 328 13.48 3.83 -19.06
C LEU A 328 14.20 2.81 -18.17
N ARG A 329 15.26 2.17 -18.67
CA ARG A 329 16.09 1.30 -17.82
C ARG A 329 16.73 2.06 -16.66
N LYS A 330 17.22 3.28 -16.90
CA LYS A 330 17.77 4.15 -15.86
C LYS A 330 16.73 4.44 -14.78
N ILE A 331 15.52 4.88 -15.14
CA ILE A 331 14.50 5.21 -14.13
C ILE A 331 14.01 3.97 -13.37
N MET A 332 13.88 2.81 -14.04
CA MET A 332 13.53 1.56 -13.37
C MET A 332 14.60 1.11 -12.37
N TYR A 333 15.87 1.29 -12.72
CA TYR A 333 16.98 1.02 -11.80
C TYR A 333 16.97 1.99 -10.61
N GLU A 334 16.77 3.29 -10.86
CA GLU A 334 16.67 4.31 -9.80
C GLU A 334 15.51 4.04 -8.84
N LEU A 335 14.32 3.69 -9.36
CA LEU A 335 13.17 3.27 -8.56
C LEU A 335 13.50 2.04 -7.70
N GLY A 336 14.12 1.02 -8.29
CA GLY A 336 14.53 -0.18 -7.56
C GLY A 336 15.59 0.10 -6.48
N SER A 337 16.53 0.99 -6.77
CA SER A 337 17.56 1.44 -5.82
C SER A 337 16.94 2.23 -4.68
N GLU A 338 16.01 3.14 -4.96
CA GLU A 338 15.32 3.93 -3.95
C GLU A 338 14.57 3.02 -2.98
N VAL A 339 13.73 2.11 -3.50
CA VAL A 339 13.00 1.12 -2.69
C VAL A 339 13.96 0.27 -1.84
N SER A 340 15.11 -0.12 -2.39
CA SER A 340 16.09 -0.96 -1.69
C SER A 340 16.93 -0.18 -0.66
N SER A 341 17.00 1.15 -0.77
CA SER A 341 17.69 2.02 0.19
C SER A 341 16.86 2.31 1.45
N GLN A 342 15.55 2.09 1.38
CA GLN A 342 14.65 2.21 2.52
C GLN A 342 14.95 1.11 3.56
N SER A 343 14.45 1.29 4.78
CA SER A 343 14.53 0.22 5.78
C SER A 343 13.86 -1.05 5.25
N GLU A 344 14.44 -2.22 5.52
CA GLU A 344 13.94 -3.54 5.08
C GLU A 344 12.42 -3.68 5.22
N GLU A 345 11.85 -3.21 6.33
CA GLU A 345 10.41 -3.28 6.61
C GLU A 345 9.56 -2.46 5.62
N MET A 346 10.04 -1.28 5.22
CA MET A 346 9.39 -0.43 4.23
C MET A 346 9.53 -1.00 2.82
N SER A 347 10.70 -1.55 2.48
CA SER A 347 10.91 -2.24 1.20
C SER A 347 10.00 -3.47 1.07
N LEU A 348 9.84 -4.24 2.15
CA LEU A 348 8.92 -5.37 2.20
C LEU A 348 7.46 -4.91 2.10
N LYS A 349 7.07 -3.84 2.80
CA LYS A 349 5.70 -3.28 2.74
C LYS A 349 5.28 -3.03 1.28
N ILE A 350 6.01 -2.20 0.56
CA ILE A 350 5.67 -1.86 -0.82
C ILE A 350 5.69 -3.09 -1.74
N MET A 351 6.60 -4.04 -1.51
CA MET A 351 6.62 -5.30 -2.27
C MET A 351 5.36 -6.13 -2.05
N ASN A 352 4.87 -6.22 -0.81
CA ASN A 352 3.66 -6.98 -0.48
C ASN A 352 2.42 -6.32 -1.08
N GLU A 353 2.34 -4.99 -1.02
CA GLU A 353 1.23 -4.23 -1.62
C GLU A 353 1.21 -4.40 -3.14
N VAL A 354 2.36 -4.28 -3.81
CA VAL A 354 2.48 -4.53 -5.26
C VAL A 354 2.10 -5.98 -5.58
N LYS A 355 2.57 -6.95 -4.79
CA LYS A 355 2.22 -8.35 -4.98
C LYS A 355 0.72 -8.59 -4.87
N VAL A 356 0.07 -8.10 -3.81
CA VAL A 356 -1.38 -8.24 -3.61
C VAL A 356 -2.16 -7.52 -4.71
N PHE A 357 -1.73 -6.32 -5.12
CA PHE A 357 -2.32 -5.61 -6.25
C PHE A 357 -2.29 -6.45 -7.54
N LEU A 358 -1.13 -7.02 -7.88
CA LEU A 358 -0.98 -7.85 -9.08
C LEU A 358 -1.81 -9.14 -8.95
N GLU A 359 -1.84 -9.77 -7.78
CA GLU A 359 -2.68 -10.94 -7.57
C GLU A 359 -4.17 -10.61 -7.77
N LEU A 360 -4.69 -9.52 -7.20
CA LEU A 360 -6.10 -9.13 -7.39
C LEU A 360 -6.45 -8.78 -8.84
N THR A 361 -5.51 -8.22 -9.60
CA THR A 361 -5.79 -7.67 -10.94
C THR A 361 -5.50 -8.64 -12.08
N ILE A 362 -4.58 -9.58 -11.86
CA ILE A 362 -4.05 -10.47 -12.90
C ILE A 362 -4.40 -11.93 -12.61
N ASP A 363 -4.47 -12.29 -11.34
CA ASP A 363 -4.81 -13.63 -10.85
C ASP A 363 -5.92 -13.57 -9.78
N PRO A 364 -7.08 -12.91 -10.07
CA PRO A 364 -8.23 -12.99 -9.18
C PRO A 364 -8.72 -14.43 -9.27
N GLU A 365 -8.31 -15.27 -8.32
CA GLU A 365 -8.81 -16.63 -8.25
C GLU A 365 -10.35 -16.61 -8.20
N LYS A 366 -10.92 -17.55 -8.95
CA LYS A 366 -12.36 -17.78 -9.15
C LYS A 366 -13.09 -18.20 -7.89
#